data_AF-A0A1S8K9P0-F1
#
_entry.id   AF-A0A1S8K9P0-F1
#
_cell.length_a   1.000
_cell.length_b   1.000
_cell.length_c   1.000
_cell.angle_alpha   90.00
_cell.angle_beta   90.00
_cell.angle_gamma   90.00
#
_symmetry.space_group_name_H-M   'P 1'
#
loop_
_entity.id
_entity.type
_entity.pdbx_description
1 polymer ?
#
loop_
_entity_poly.entity_id
_entity_poly.type
_entity_poly.pdbx_seq_one_letter_code
_entity_poly.pdbx_strand_id
1 'polypeptide(L)' 'KKKLTATQLKEIIQNGRTSQSVRGLKGQKGSFEATIVLKEDFTTGFEFSEKKKTNYKKRTRRTTK' A
#
# COMPACT_ATOMS: atom_id res chain seq x y z
N LYS A 1 -2.35 -11.48 -9.42
CA LYS A 1 -2.85 -10.64 -8.29
C LYS A 1 -2.22 -11.19 -7.02
N LYS A 2 -1.39 -10.43 -6.30
CA LYS A 2 -0.76 -10.91 -5.06
C LYS A 2 -1.83 -10.90 -3.98
N LYS A 3 -2.18 -12.08 -3.45
CA LYS A 3 -3.18 -12.22 -2.39
C LYS A 3 -2.50 -11.99 -1.05
N LEU A 4 -3.18 -11.32 -0.13
CA LEU A 4 -2.75 -11.24 1.27
C LEU A 4 -2.69 -12.66 1.83
N THR A 5 -1.64 -12.97 2.58
CA THR A 5 -1.54 -14.26 3.25
C THR A 5 -2.56 -14.34 4.38
N ALA A 6 -3.09 -15.54 4.67
CA ALA A 6 -4.06 -15.73 5.74
C ALA A 6 -3.54 -15.25 7.11
N THR A 7 -2.22 -15.31 7.32
CA THR A 7 -1.53 -14.76 8.48
C THR A 7 -1.70 -13.24 8.61
N GLN A 8 -1.52 -12.49 7.51
CA GLN A 8 -1.69 -11.03 7.50
C GLN A 8 -3.14 -10.63 7.78
N LEU A 9 -4.10 -11.38 7.22
CA LEU A 9 -5.53 -11.14 7.51
C LEU A 9 -5.88 -11.40 8.97
N LYS A 10 -5.35 -12.50 9.54
CA LYS A 10 -5.55 -12.81 10.96
C LYS A 10 -4.98 -11.72 11.86
N GLU A 11 -3.78 -11.21 11.55
CA GLU A 11 -3.16 -10.10 12.27
C GLU A 11 -3.98 -8.80 12.17
N ILE A 12 -4.54 -8.48 11.00
CA ILE A 12 -5.39 -7.29 10.84
C ILE A 12 -6.66 -7.41 11.70
N ILE A 13 -7.29 -8.58 11.74
CA ILE A 13 -8.50 -8.81 12.55
C ILE A 13 -8.18 -8.77 14.05
N GLN A 14 -7.03 -9.32 14.47
CA GLN A 14 -6.67 -9.42 15.88
C GLN A 14 -6.07 -8.14 16.46
N ASN A 15 -5.15 -7.50 15.73
CA ASN A 15 -4.34 -6.37 16.22
C ASN A 15 -4.72 -5.05 15.56
N GLY A 16 -5.65 -5.06 14.59
CA GLY A 16 -5.96 -3.87 13.80
C GLY A 16 -4.83 -3.44 12.86
N ARG A 17 -3.73 -4.20 12.75
CA ARG A 17 -2.59 -3.85 11.88
C ARG A 17 -1.77 -5.08 11.50
N THR A 18 -1.19 -5.07 10.30
CA THR A 18 -0.18 -6.07 9.90
C THR A 18 1.17 -5.77 10.54
N SER A 19 1.81 -6.78 11.11
CA SER A 19 3.13 -6.66 11.74
C SER A 19 4.23 -6.32 10.72
N GLN A 20 4.11 -6.86 9.50
CA GLN A 20 5.05 -6.65 8.41
C GLN A 20 4.44 -5.84 7.28
N SER A 21 5.28 -5.05 6.62
CA SER A 21 4.92 -4.34 5.40
C SER A 21 4.70 -5.33 4.25
N VAL A 22 3.57 -5.20 3.58
CA VAL A 22 3.23 -6.04 2.44
C VAL A 22 3.84 -5.44 1.19
N ARG A 23 4.91 -6.06 0.68
CA ARG A 23 5.57 -5.64 -0.56
C ARG A 23 4.86 -6.17 -1.81
N GLY A 24 4.68 -5.31 -2.79
CA GLY A 24 4.12 -5.68 -4.10
C GLY A 24 2.61 -5.44 -4.24
N LEU A 25 2.05 -4.55 -3.42
CA LEU A 25 0.67 -4.06 -3.56
C LEU A 25 0.57 -3.21 -4.82
N LYS A 26 -0.44 -3.43 -5.65
CA LYS A 26 -0.55 -2.74 -6.96
C LYS A 26 -1.29 -1.42 -6.78
N GLY A 27 -0.59 -0.31 -7.00
CA GLY A 27 -1.17 1.03 -7.07
C GLY A 27 -1.27 1.54 -8.51
N GLN A 28 -1.86 2.73 -8.67
CA GLN A 28 -2.04 3.38 -9.97
C GLN A 28 -0.70 3.64 -10.70
N LYS A 29 0.37 3.90 -9.94
CA LYS A 29 1.69 4.27 -10.48
C LYS A 29 2.74 3.16 -10.41
N GLY A 30 2.37 1.96 -9.97
CA GLY A 30 3.28 0.83 -9.81
C GLY A 30 3.01 0.04 -8.53
N SER A 31 3.90 -0.92 -8.26
CA SER A 31 3.84 -1.73 -7.06
C SER A 31 4.49 -0.99 -5.88
N PHE A 32 3.84 -1.03 -4.71
CA PHE A 32 4.32 -0.40 -3.50
C PHE A 32 4.38 -1.38 -2.32
N GLU A 33 5.00 -0.93 -1.25
CA GLU A 33 5.10 -1.61 0.03
C GLU A 33 4.43 -0.77 1.10
N ALA A 34 3.52 -1.36 1.85
CA ALA A 34 2.78 -0.67 2.91
C ALA A 34 2.37 -1.65 4.02
N THR A 35 2.25 -1.14 5.25
CA THR A 35 1.54 -1.84 6.33
C THR A 35 0.04 -1.58 6.19
N ILE A 36 -0.78 -2.61 6.40
CA ILE A 36 -2.23 -2.48 6.37
C ILE A 36 -2.72 -2.24 7.79
N VAL A 37 -3.56 -1.23 7.96
CA VAL A 37 -4.15 -0.83 9.24
C VAL A 37 -5.66 -0.91 9.10
N LEU A 38 -6.34 -1.50 10.08
CA LEU A 38 -7.79 -1.45 10.22
C LEU A 38 -8.14 -0.20 11.02
N LYS A 39 -8.93 0.68 10.42
CA LYS A 39 -9.44 1.88 11.07
C LYS A 39 -10.69 1.55 11.89
N GLU A 40 -11.07 2.48 12.75
CA GLU A 40 -12.29 2.42 13.56
C GLU A 40 -13.56 2.28 12.71
N ASP A 41 -13.55 2.82 11.49
CA ASP A 41 -14.65 2.68 10.51
C ASP A 41 -14.75 1.28 9.87
N PHE A 42 -14.02 0.28 10.41
CA PHE A 42 -13.83 -1.05 9.81
C PHE A 42 -13.27 -1.04 8.39
N THR A 43 -12.70 0.10 7.97
CA THR A 43 -12.04 0.26 6.67
C THR A 43 -10.57 -0.10 6.78
N THR A 44 -10.00 -0.63 5.69
CA THR A 44 -8.57 -0.90 5.62
C THR A 44 -7.84 0.33 5.06
N GLY A 45 -6.89 0.85 5.81
CA GLY A 45 -5.94 1.88 5.41
C GLY A 45 -4.57 1.29 5.09
N PHE A 46 -3.78 2.06 4.34
CA PHE A 46 -2.37 1.76 4.10
C PHE A 46 -1.51 2.80 4.82
N GLU A 47 -0.61 2.34 5.67
CA GLU A 47 0.39 3.17 6.32
C GLU A 47 1.75 2.89 5.67
N PHE A 48 2.37 3.96 5.19
CA PHE A 48 3.67 3.92 4.56
C PHE A 48 4.69 4.43 5.58
N SER A 49 5.68 3.61 5.93
CA SER A 49 6.83 4.13 6.68
C SER A 49 7.54 5.15 5.78
N GLU A 50 7.61 6.41 6.21
CA GLU A 50 8.13 7.52 5.43
C GLU A 50 9.65 7.41 5.18
N LYS A 51 10.09 6.43 4.40
CA LYS A 51 11.45 6.39 3.85
C LYS A 51 11.39 5.89 2.42
N LYS A 52 10.96 6.76 1.52
CA LYS A 52 11.78 7.43 0.48
C LYS A 52 10.82 8.23 -0.41
N LYS A 53 11.04 9.55 -0.49
CA LYS A 53 10.45 10.40 -1.53
C LYS A 53 10.87 9.83 -2.89
N THR A 54 10.03 9.01 -3.51
CA THR A 54 10.28 8.59 -4.88
C THR A 54 9.92 9.78 -5.76
N ASN A 55 10.92 10.31 -6.46
CA ASN A 55 10.78 11.34 -7.47
C ASN A 55 9.87 10.82 -8.59
N TYR A 56 8.55 10.87 -8.41
CA TYR A 56 7.61 10.61 -9.49
C TYR A 56 7.70 11.79 -10.47
N LYS A 57 8.60 11.70 -11.44
CA LYS A 57 8.61 12.59 -12.62
C LYS A 57 7.26 12.43 -13.32
N LYS A 58 6.40 13.44 -13.22
CA LYS A 58 5.21 13.57 -14.08
C LYS A 58 5.72 13.62 -15.53
N ARG A 59 5.56 12.53 -16.29
CA ARG A 59 5.73 12.58 -17.75
C ARG A 59 4.58 13.41 -18.30
N THR A 60 4.82 14.70 -18.53
CA THR A 60 3.94 15.56 -19.31
C THR A 60 3.95 15.06 -20.75
N ARG A 61 2.82 14.56 -21.25
CA ARG A 61 2.66 14.26 -22.67
C ARG A 61 2.68 15.58 -23.42
N ARG A 62 3.74 15.85 -24.19
CA ARG A 62 3.72 16.93 -25.18
C ARG A 62 2.81 16.48 -26.31
N THR A 63 1.65 17.11 -26.45
CA THR A 63 0.81 17.02 -27.64
C THR A 63 1.30 18.09 -28.61
N THR A 64 1.97 17.69 -29.68
CA THR A 64 2.29 18.57 -30.81
C THR A 64 1.03 18.74 -31.67
N LYS A 65 0.68 19.99 -31.98
CA LYS A 65 -0.33 20.36 -32.98
C LYS A 65 0.21 20.11 -34.38
#